data_AF-A0A7K3DKN7-F1
#
_entry.id   AF-A0A7K3DKN7-F1
#
_cell.length_a   1.000
_cell.length_b   1.000
_cell.length_c   1.000
_cell.angle_alpha   90.00
_cell.angle_beta   90.00
_cell.angle_gamma   90.00
#
_symmetry.space_group_name_H-M   'P 1'
#
loop_
_entity.id
_entity.type
_entity.pdbx_description
1 polymer ?
#
loop_
_entity_poly.entity_id
_entity_poly.type
_entity_poly.pdbx_seq_one_letter_code
_entity_poly.pdbx_strand_id
1 'polypeptide(L)'
;CGISWELAAPADHALGARAAVAWDALQRSAPGRIRSCENTDECSLFLIDHSKSNSARWCSMAGCGNRMKARRHYERRKNAQPTT
;
A
#
# COMPACT_ATOMS: atom_id res chain seq x y z
N CYS A 1 15.52 -22.15 -28.04
CA CYS A 1 15.34 -20.83 -28.69
C CYS A 1 14.30 -20.05 -27.92
N GLY A 2 14.65 -18.89 -27.36
CA GLY A 2 13.72 -18.06 -26.59
C GLY A 2 13.95 -16.59 -26.91
N ILE A 3 12.86 -15.85 -27.04
CA ILE A 3 12.90 -14.40 -27.21
C ILE A 3 13.08 -13.79 -25.82
N SER A 4 14.11 -12.97 -25.64
CA SER A 4 14.28 -12.15 -24.45
C SER A 4 13.84 -10.73 -24.77
N TRP A 5 13.08 -10.15 -23.85
CA TRP A 5 12.67 -8.75 -23.92
C TRP A 5 13.49 -7.95 -22.92
N GLU A 6 13.96 -6.78 -23.35
CA GLU A 6 14.64 -5.82 -22.48
C GLU A 6 13.80 -4.55 -22.36
N LEU A 7 13.65 -4.07 -21.14
CA LEU A 7 12.94 -2.81 -20.90
C LEU A 7 13.87 -1.63 -21.20
N ALA A 8 13.62 -0.96 -22.33
CA ALA A 8 14.31 0.27 -22.71
C ALA A 8 13.50 1.51 -22.29
N ALA A 9 14.10 2.38 -21.47
CA ALA A 9 13.54 3.67 -21.10
C ALA A 9 14.68 4.67 -20.83
N PRO A 10 14.45 5.99 -21.05
CA PRO A 10 15.35 7.03 -20.55
C PRO A 10 15.66 6.85 -19.05
N ALA A 11 16.87 7.19 -18.61
CA ALA A 11 17.34 6.87 -17.26
C ALA A 11 16.46 7.47 -16.14
N ASP A 12 15.92 8.66 -16.37
CA ASP A 12 14.97 9.35 -15.50
C ASP A 12 13.60 8.65 -15.40
N HIS A 13 13.22 7.90 -16.43
CA HIS A 13 11.97 7.14 -16.49
C HIS A 13 12.12 5.66 -16.14
N ALA A 14 13.35 5.14 -16.11
CA ALA A 14 13.63 3.71 -15.95
C ALA A 14 13.02 3.11 -14.67
N LEU A 15 12.98 3.88 -13.56
CA LEU A 15 12.33 3.44 -12.34
C LEU A 15 10.81 3.31 -12.50
N GLY A 16 10.16 4.32 -13.08
CA GLY A 16 8.71 4.31 -13.31
C GLY A 16 8.29 3.19 -14.25
N ALA A 17 9.04 2.97 -15.34
CA ALA A 17 8.80 1.88 -16.27
C ALA A 17 8.92 0.51 -15.60
N ARG A 18 9.96 0.29 -14.79
CA ARG A 18 10.11 -0.95 -14.00
C ARG A 18 8.98 -1.14 -13.01
N ALA A 19 8.55 -0.08 -12.32
CA ALA A 19 7.45 -0.13 -11.38
C ALA A 19 6.14 -0.52 -12.07
N ALA A 20 5.84 0.03 -13.24
CA ALA A 20 4.64 -0.31 -14.02
C ALA A 20 4.64 -1.78 -14.46
N VAL A 21 5.77 -2.30 -14.95
CA VAL A 21 5.91 -3.72 -15.34
C VAL A 21 5.75 -4.64 -14.14
N ALA A 22 6.38 -4.30 -13.00
CA ALA A 22 6.25 -5.08 -11.77
C ALA A 22 4.81 -5.07 -11.24
N TRP A 23 4.13 -3.93 -11.32
CA TRP A 23 2.73 -3.79 -10.93
C TRP A 23 1.82 -4.69 -11.76
N ASP A 24 1.97 -4.65 -13.08
CA ASP A 24 1.21 -5.44 -14.03
C ASP A 24 1.43 -6.96 -13.85
N ALA A 25 2.68 -7.37 -13.62
CA ALA A 25 3.01 -8.76 -13.28
C ALA A 25 2.34 -9.21 -11.97
N LEU A 26 2.31 -8.35 -10.95
CA LEU A 26 1.68 -8.65 -9.67
C LEU A 26 0.15 -8.68 -9.77
N GLN A 27 -0.46 -7.78 -10.55
CA GLN A 27 -1.91 -7.80 -10.81
C GLN A 27 -2.35 -9.09 -11.51
N ARG A 28 -1.54 -9.63 -12.43
CA ARG A 28 -1.83 -10.90 -13.10
C ARG A 28 -1.62 -12.12 -12.21
N SER A 29 -0.53 -12.15 -11.44
CA SER A 29 -0.18 -13.31 -10.62
C SER A 29 -0.95 -13.38 -9.29
N ALA A 30 -1.37 -12.23 -8.76
CA ALA A 30 -2.09 -12.13 -7.49
C ALA A 30 -3.17 -11.03 -7.53
N PRO A 31 -4.28 -11.26 -8.25
CA PRO A 31 -5.35 -10.28 -8.38
C PRO A 31 -5.89 -9.79 -7.03
N GLY A 32 -6.09 -8.48 -6.90
CA GLY A 32 -6.66 -7.85 -5.71
C GLY A 32 -5.72 -7.79 -4.50
N ARG A 33 -4.44 -8.16 -4.64
CA ARG A 33 -3.43 -8.01 -3.58
C ARG A 33 -2.81 -6.63 -3.53
N ILE A 34 -2.76 -5.89 -4.64
CA ILE A 34 -2.37 -4.49 -4.62
C ILE A 34 -3.61 -3.63 -4.36
N ARG A 35 -3.60 -2.85 -3.29
CA ARG A 35 -4.71 -1.96 -2.91
C ARG A 35 -4.17 -0.65 -2.37
N SER A 36 -4.96 0.42 -2.48
CA SER A 36 -4.63 1.71 -1.87
C SER A 36 -4.62 1.57 -0.35
N CYS A 37 -3.72 2.30 0.32
CA CYS A 37 -3.76 2.42 1.78
C CYS A 37 -5.13 2.96 2.21
N GLU A 38 -5.74 2.38 3.26
CA GLU A 38 -7.02 2.87 3.76
C GLU A 38 -6.94 4.23 4.46
N ASN A 39 -5.73 4.76 4.71
CA ASN A 39 -5.55 6.12 5.25
C ASN A 39 -5.50 7.12 4.10
N THR A 40 -6.56 7.15 3.29
CA THR A 40 -6.59 7.87 2.00
C THR A 40 -6.45 9.38 2.13
N ASP A 41 -6.82 9.94 3.29
CA ASP A 41 -6.77 11.38 3.54
C ASP A 41 -5.34 11.90 3.70
N GLU A 42 -4.41 11.03 4.12
CA GLU A 42 -3.02 11.42 4.46
C GLU A 42 -1.96 10.51 3.79
N CYS A 43 -2.37 9.53 2.99
CA CYS A 43 -1.46 8.56 2.38
C CYS A 43 -1.88 8.22 0.95
N SER A 44 -0.97 8.47 0.01
CA SER A 44 -1.08 8.13 -1.41
C SER A 44 -0.38 6.82 -1.79
N LEU A 45 0.11 6.06 -0.81
CA LEU A 45 0.83 4.81 -1.04
C LEU A 45 -0.13 3.63 -1.21
N PHE A 46 0.39 2.57 -1.83
CA PHE A 46 -0.27 1.28 -1.96
C PHE A 46 0.32 0.25 -0.98
N LEU A 47 -0.44 -0.80 -0.73
CA LEU A 47 0.01 -2.01 -0.05
C LEU A 47 -0.01 -3.20 -1.01
N ILE A 48 0.86 -4.17 -0.74
CA ILE A 48 0.77 -5.52 -1.29
C ILE A 48 0.35 -6.45 -0.14
N ASP A 49 -0.82 -7.07 -0.27
CA ASP A 49 -1.40 -7.88 0.79
C ASP A 49 -0.88 -9.32 0.78
N HIS A 50 0.14 -9.57 1.60
CA HIS A 50 0.71 -10.90 1.84
C HIS A 50 -0.06 -11.75 2.87
N SER A 51 -1.15 -11.23 3.45
CA SER A 51 -1.91 -11.99 4.46
C SER A 51 -2.74 -13.09 3.81
N LYS A 52 -2.98 -14.18 4.54
CA LYS A 52 -3.79 -15.31 4.03
C LYS A 52 -5.19 -14.88 3.60
N SER A 53 -5.82 -13.97 4.35
CA SER A 53 -7.21 -13.54 4.19
C SER A 53 -7.42 -12.21 3.44
N ASN A 54 -6.37 -11.64 2.83
CA ASN A 54 -6.42 -10.31 2.19
C ASN A 54 -6.96 -9.21 3.15
N SER A 55 -6.43 -9.21 4.38
CA SER A 55 -6.88 -8.36 5.50
C SER A 55 -5.94 -7.20 5.83
N ALA A 56 -4.87 -7.00 5.07
CA ALA A 56 -4.01 -5.83 5.23
C ALA A 56 -4.78 -4.57 4.83
N ARG A 57 -4.55 -3.48 5.59
CA ARG A 57 -5.31 -2.22 5.45
C ARG A 57 -4.42 -1.03 5.16
N TRP A 58 -3.14 -1.14 5.50
CA TRP A 58 -2.21 0.00 5.55
C TRP A 58 -0.98 -0.28 4.70
N CYS A 59 -0.39 0.77 4.10
CA CYS A 59 0.83 0.69 3.32
C CYS A 59 1.99 0.02 4.08
N SER A 60 2.10 0.27 5.38
CA SER A 60 2.98 -0.43 6.30
C SER A 60 2.55 -0.19 7.75
N MET A 61 3.08 -1.00 8.67
CA MET A 61 2.84 -0.83 10.10
C MET A 61 3.52 0.45 10.63
N ALA A 62 4.74 0.75 10.15
CA ALA A 62 5.50 1.94 10.53
C ALA A 62 4.91 3.25 9.96
N GLY A 63 4.34 3.20 8.75
CA GLY A 63 3.71 4.36 8.10
C GLY A 63 2.32 4.65 8.67
N CYS A 64 1.30 3.96 8.16
CA CYS A 64 -0.09 4.24 8.53
C CYS A 64 -0.60 3.37 9.69
N GLY A 65 -0.09 2.15 9.86
CA GLY A 65 -0.65 1.23 10.86
C GLY A 65 -0.58 1.77 12.30
N ASN A 66 0.57 2.26 12.73
CA ASN A 66 0.76 2.79 14.08
C ASN A 66 -0.01 4.11 14.27
N ARG A 67 0.00 4.97 13.23
CA ARG A 67 -0.76 6.23 13.23
C ARG A 67 -2.25 6.00 13.45
N MET A 68 -2.84 5.08 12.70
CA MET A 68 -4.27 4.78 12.81
C MET A 68 -4.63 4.11 14.15
N LYS A 69 -3.73 3.29 14.73
CA LYS A 69 -3.91 2.76 16.09
C LYS A 69 -3.90 3.87 17.15
N ALA A 70 -2.94 4.80 17.06
CA ALA A 70 -2.83 5.92 17.98
C ALA A 70 -4.06 6.84 17.90
N ARG A 71 -4.52 7.17 16.69
CA ARG A 71 -5.74 7.96 16.46
C ARG A 71 -6.96 7.32 17.12
N ARG A 72 -7.21 6.04 16.87
CA ARG A 72 -8.33 5.29 17.48
C ARG A 72 -8.24 5.27 19.01
N HIS A 73 -7.03 5.14 19.58
CA HIS A 73 -6.83 5.18 21.02
C HIS A 73 -7.18 6.56 21.60
N TYR A 74 -6.72 7.64 20.96
CA TYR A 74 -7.02 9.00 21.36
C TYR A 74 -8.52 9.33 21.28
N GLU A 75 -9.19 8.97 20.17
CA GLU A 75 -10.63 9.16 19.98
C GLU A 75 -11.46 8.45 21.07
N ARG A 76 -11.09 7.21 21.43
CA ARG A 76 -11.73 6.48 22.54
C ARG A 76 -11.54 7.17 23.89
N ARG A 77 -10.34 7.67 24.17
CA ARG A 77 -10.06 8.38 25.44
C ARG A 77 -10.82 9.70 25.52
N LYS A 78 -10.91 10.44 24.41
CA LYS A 78 -11.69 11.68 24.34
C LYS A 78 -13.18 11.43 24.58
N ASN A 79 -13.75 10.40 23.98
CA ASN A 79 -15.17 10.05 24.15
C ASN A 79 -15.48 9.45 25.54
N ALA A 80 -14.48 8.88 26.21
CA ALA A 80 -14.61 8.37 27.57
C ALA A 80 -14.48 9.46 28.65
N GLN A 81 -14.07 10.68 28.27
CA GLN A 81 -14.03 11.83 29.16
C GLN A 81 -15.40 12.52 29.08
N PRO A 82 -16.22 12.51 30.15
CA PRO A 82 -17.47 13.26 30.16
C PRO A 82 -17.13 14.74 29.96
N THR A 83 -17.83 15.39 29.05
CA THR A 83 -17.76 16.84 28.87
C THR A 83 -18.38 17.47 30.11
N THR A 84 -17.53 17.95 31.03
CA THR A 84 -17.96 18.85 32.11
C THR A 84 -18.27 20.22 31.54
#